data_AF-A0A9W8ISX2-F1
#
_entry.id   AF-A0A9W8ISX2-F1
#
_cell.length_a   1.000
_cell.length_b   1.000
_cell.length_c   1.000
_cell.angle_alpha   90.00
_cell.angle_beta   90.00
_cell.angle_gamma   90.00
#
_symmetry.space_group_name_H-M   'P 1'
#
loop_
_entity.id
_entity.type
_entity.pdbx_description
1 polymer ?
#
loop_
_entity_poly.entity_id
_entity_poly.type
_entity_poly.pdbx_seq_one_letter_code
_entity_poly.pdbx_strand_id
1 'polypeptide(L)'
;MSGAASQVLRRLKVAEVSSKIFGNAFNPTGERTGNYILRQNFRGENMVRYYPSQLDRNMVKVPRLSRLVGEKLYDIDEIDRLNAIDKRRARGKGAPKKGEGKRAAMAKKKKK
;
A
#
# COMPACT_ATOMS: atom_id res chain seq x y z
N MET A 1 31.59 -29.22 -46.07
CA MET A 1 31.65 -28.58 -44.73
C MET A 1 31.49 -27.05 -44.76
N SER A 2 31.89 -26.33 -45.83
CA SER A 2 31.80 -24.86 -45.89
C SER A 2 30.38 -24.26 -46.00
N GLY A 3 29.43 -24.97 -46.62
CA GLY A 3 28.07 -24.46 -46.84
C GLY A 3 27.18 -24.38 -45.59
N ALA A 4 27.48 -25.14 -44.53
CA ALA A 4 26.70 -25.11 -43.29
C ALA A 4 27.00 -23.85 -42.45
N ALA A 5 28.27 -23.43 -42.39
CA ALA A 5 28.70 -22.25 -41.65
C ALA A 5 28.13 -20.95 -42.24
N SER A 6 28.01 -20.85 -43.57
CA SER A 6 27.44 -19.67 -44.23
C SER A 6 25.94 -19.51 -43.98
N GLN A 7 25.21 -20.62 -43.85
CA GLN A 7 23.78 -20.61 -43.50
C GLN A 7 23.53 -20.16 -42.06
N VAL A 8 24.39 -20.55 -41.12
CA VAL A 8 24.32 -20.10 -39.71
C VAL A 8 24.50 -18.58 -39.62
N LEU A 9 25.50 -18.03 -40.31
CA LEU A 9 25.74 -16.58 -40.35
C LEU A 9 24.55 -15.82 -40.96
N ARG A 10 23.96 -16.35 -42.04
CA ARG A 10 22.76 -15.76 -42.66
C ARG A 10 21.57 -15.74 -41.70
N ARG A 11 21.35 -16.83 -40.95
CA ARG A 11 20.28 -16.91 -39.94
C ARG A 11 20.49 -15.93 -38.79
N LEU A 12 21.73 -15.80 -38.30
CA LEU A 12 22.08 -14.80 -37.29
C LEU A 12 21.79 -13.38 -37.78
N LYS A 13 22.09 -13.09 -39.05
CA LYS A 13 21.80 -11.77 -39.63
C LYS A 13 20.31 -11.47 -39.72
N VAL A 14 19.49 -12.45 -40.10
CA VAL A 14 18.03 -12.31 -40.11
C VAL A 14 17.51 -12.07 -38.69
N ALA A 15 18.02 -12.81 -37.69
CA ALA A 15 17.64 -12.63 -36.29
C ALA A 15 18.04 -11.25 -35.74
N GLU A 16 19.21 -10.74 -36.11
CA GLU A 16 19.67 -9.38 -35.78
C GLU A 16 18.74 -8.32 -36.38
N VAL A 17 18.38 -8.43 -37.66
CA VAL A 17 17.48 -7.50 -38.35
C VAL A 17 16.08 -7.55 -37.76
N SER A 18 15.54 -8.74 -37.51
CA SER A 18 14.23 -8.91 -36.85
C SER A 18 14.21 -8.25 -35.47
N SER A 19 15.26 -8.46 -34.67
CA SER A 19 15.37 -7.84 -33.34
C SER A 19 15.39 -6.32 -33.42
N LYS A 20 16.08 -5.74 -34.42
CA LYS A 20 16.08 -4.29 -34.69
C LYS A 20 14.72 -3.75 -35.11
N ILE A 21 13.99 -4.48 -35.96
CA ILE A 21 12.64 -4.08 -36.42
C ILE A 21 11.66 -4.03 -35.24
N PHE A 22 11.70 -5.02 -34.34
CA PHE A 22 10.73 -5.16 -33.25
C PHE A 22 11.21 -4.61 -31.90
N GLY A 23 12.39 -3.98 -31.85
CA GLY A 23 12.95 -3.44 -30.60
C GLY A 23 13.31 -4.52 -29.56
N ASN A 24 13.60 -5.74 -29.99
CA ASN A 24 14.01 -6.83 -29.11
C ASN A 24 15.54 -6.82 -28.89
N ALA A 25 15.99 -7.34 -27.74
CA ALA A 25 17.41 -7.52 -27.46
C ALA A 25 17.97 -8.74 -28.23
N PHE A 26 19.05 -8.54 -28.99
CA PHE A 26 19.75 -9.61 -29.71
C PHE A 26 20.92 -10.15 -28.88
N ASN A 27 20.88 -11.42 -28.48
CA ASN A 27 21.92 -12.08 -27.69
C ASN A 27 22.32 -13.44 -28.31
N PRO A 28 23.30 -13.48 -29.23
CA PRO A 28 23.70 -14.70 -29.92
C PRO A 28 24.58 -15.62 -29.05
N THR A 29 25.25 -15.10 -28.02
CA THR A 29 26.12 -15.88 -27.12
C THR A 29 25.36 -16.54 -25.98
N GLY A 30 24.14 -16.10 -25.70
CA GLY A 30 23.30 -16.65 -24.63
C GLY A 30 23.76 -16.23 -23.23
N GLU A 31 24.51 -15.13 -23.12
CA GLU A 31 25.00 -14.62 -21.85
C GLU A 31 23.87 -14.10 -20.95
N ARG A 32 24.08 -14.16 -19.63
CA ARG A 32 23.11 -13.64 -18.64
C ARG A 32 23.23 -12.13 -18.51
N THR A 33 22.48 -11.39 -19.33
CA THR A 33 22.48 -9.91 -19.36
C THR A 33 21.54 -9.23 -18.35
N GLY A 34 20.76 -10.01 -17.58
CA GLY A 34 19.81 -9.45 -16.61
C GLY A 34 18.51 -8.89 -17.22
N ASN A 35 18.30 -9.01 -18.53
CA ASN A 35 17.08 -8.53 -19.22
C ASN A 35 15.78 -9.13 -18.63
N TYR A 36 15.85 -10.33 -18.03
CA TYR A 36 14.73 -10.92 -17.31
C TYR A 36 14.20 -10.01 -16.18
N ILE A 37 15.10 -9.40 -15.39
CA ILE A 37 14.73 -8.53 -14.27
C ILE A 37 14.05 -7.26 -14.78
N LEU A 38 14.58 -6.67 -15.86
CA LEU A 38 14.03 -5.45 -16.46
C LEU A 38 12.67 -5.68 -17.13
N ARG A 39 12.41 -6.89 -17.65
CA ARG A 39 11.12 -7.29 -18.23
C ARG A 39 10.06 -7.63 -17.20
N GLN A 40 10.43 -7.80 -15.93
CA GLN A 40 9.44 -8.04 -14.89
C GLN A 40 8.59 -6.79 -14.69
N ASN A 41 7.26 -6.95 -14.78
CA ASN A 41 6.34 -5.86 -14.47
C ASN A 41 6.47 -5.47 -13.00
N PHE A 42 6.52 -4.16 -12.74
CA PHE A 42 6.55 -3.62 -11.38
C PHE A 42 5.30 -4.05 -10.60
N ARG A 43 5.49 -4.65 -9.41
CA ARG A 43 4.42 -5.09 -8.52
C ARG A 43 4.11 -4.10 -7.39
N GLY A 44 4.93 -3.05 -7.23
CA GLY A 44 4.89 -2.14 -6.08
C GLY A 44 3.52 -1.49 -5.86
N GLU A 45 2.89 -0.99 -6.93
CA GLU A 45 1.57 -0.35 -6.83
C GLU A 45 0.50 -1.30 -6.27
N ASN A 46 0.48 -2.54 -6.75
CA ASN A 46 -0.47 -3.55 -6.28
C ASN A 46 -0.22 -3.92 -4.81
N MET A 47 1.04 -3.91 -4.37
CA MET A 47 1.39 -4.15 -2.97
C MET A 47 0.96 -2.98 -2.07
N VAL A 48 1.15 -1.74 -2.52
CA VAL A 48 0.73 -0.54 -1.77
C VAL A 48 -0.79 -0.50 -1.61
N ARG A 49 -1.54 -0.88 -2.65
CA ARG A 49 -3.01 -0.90 -2.65
C ARG A 49 -3.64 -2.08 -1.92
N TYR A 50 -2.87 -2.89 -1.18
CA TYR A 50 -3.41 -4.06 -0.48
C TYR A 50 -4.53 -3.71 0.52
N TYR A 51 -4.40 -2.58 1.21
CA TYR A 51 -5.48 -2.03 2.04
C TYR A 51 -6.08 -0.77 1.40
N PRO A 52 -7.38 -0.50 1.63
CA PRO A 52 -8.01 0.73 1.17
C PRO A 52 -7.27 1.97 1.68
N SER A 53 -7.18 2.99 0.83
CA SER A 53 -6.49 4.22 1.20
C SER A 53 -7.21 4.91 2.36
N GLN A 54 -6.50 5.82 3.05
CA GLN A 54 -7.14 6.64 4.09
C GLN A 54 -8.28 7.48 3.52
N LEU A 55 -8.20 7.89 2.25
CA LEU A 55 -9.25 8.62 1.57
C LEU A 55 -10.52 7.76 1.47
N ASP A 56 -10.38 6.53 0.99
CA ASP A 56 -11.49 5.57 0.82
C ASP A 56 -12.13 5.27 2.18
N ARG A 57 -11.31 5.00 3.19
CA ARG A 57 -11.78 4.78 4.56
C ARG A 57 -12.51 5.99 5.11
N ASN A 58 -12.05 7.20 4.81
CA ASN A 58 -12.68 8.43 5.26
C ASN A 58 -13.99 8.73 4.52
N MET A 59 -14.17 8.29 3.28
CA MET A 59 -15.44 8.43 2.55
C MET A 59 -16.54 7.55 3.13
N VAL A 60 -16.19 6.34 3.60
CA VAL A 60 -17.12 5.41 4.25
C VAL A 60 -17.53 5.87 5.66
N LYS A 61 -16.82 6.85 6.26
CA LYS A 61 -17.21 7.37 7.56
C LYS A 61 -18.59 8.02 7.50
N VAL A 62 -19.44 7.63 8.46
CA VAL A 62 -20.84 8.02 8.61
C VAL A 62 -21.11 9.53 8.37
N PRO A 63 -20.30 10.49 8.84
CA PRO A 63 -20.56 11.92 8.59
C PRO A 63 -20.43 12.34 7.12
N ARG A 64 -19.51 11.75 6.36
CA ARG A 64 -19.37 12.07 4.92
C ARG A 64 -20.42 11.33 4.10
N LEU A 65 -20.70 10.07 4.46
CA LEU A 65 -21.72 9.27 3.81
C LEU A 65 -23.11 9.88 4.00
N SER A 66 -23.43 10.39 5.18
CA SER A 66 -24.70 11.09 5.45
C SER A 66 -24.91 12.30 4.54
N ARG A 67 -23.85 13.07 4.28
CA ARG A 67 -23.91 14.23 3.37
C ARG A 67 -24.14 13.81 1.91
N LEU A 68 -23.62 12.64 1.52
CA LEU A 68 -23.75 12.12 0.17
C LEU A 68 -25.17 11.55 -0.07
N VAL A 69 -25.70 10.83 0.91
CA VAL A 69 -27.04 10.20 0.83
C VAL A 69 -28.16 11.21 1.08
N GLY A 70 -27.87 12.35 1.71
CA GLY A 70 -28.87 13.36 2.06
C GLY A 70 -29.66 13.02 3.34
N GLU A 71 -29.33 11.90 3.99
CA GLU A 71 -29.95 11.44 5.22
C GLU A 71 -28.91 11.32 6.33
N LYS A 72 -29.36 11.46 7.58
CA LYS A 72 -28.48 11.33 8.75
C LYS A 72 -28.29 9.85 9.10
N LEU A 73 -27.12 9.32 8.77
CA LEU A 73 -26.70 7.98 9.17
C LEU A 73 -26.11 7.98 10.58
N TYR A 74 -26.16 6.82 11.24
CA TYR A 74 -25.66 6.63 12.59
C TYR A 74 -24.65 5.49 12.62
N ASP A 75 -23.54 5.72 13.33
CA ASP A 75 -22.54 4.69 13.62
C ASP A 75 -22.90 4.03 14.96
N ILE A 76 -23.48 2.84 14.91
CA ILE A 76 -24.00 2.14 16.09
C ILE A 76 -22.86 1.82 17.06
N ASP A 77 -21.71 1.38 16.53
CA ASP A 77 -20.53 1.03 17.34
C ASP A 77 -19.96 2.26 18.06
N GLU A 78 -19.91 3.41 17.39
CA GLU A 78 -19.45 4.65 18.03
C GLU A 78 -20.46 5.16 19.08
N ILE A 79 -21.77 5.03 18.84
CA ILE A 79 -22.80 5.36 19.84
C ILE A 79 -22.62 4.49 21.09
N ASP A 80 -22.46 3.18 20.93
CA ASP A 80 -22.24 2.26 22.03
C ASP A 80 -20.93 2.55 22.78
N ARG A 81 -19.87 2.92 22.04
CA ARG A 81 -18.61 3.36 22.64
C ARG A 81 -18.79 4.59 23.52
N LEU A 82 -19.54 5.60 23.05
CA LEU A 82 -19.82 6.83 23.80
C LEU A 82 -20.67 6.53 25.04
N ASN A 83 -21.72 5.73 24.90
CA ASN A 83 -22.55 5.28 26.02
C ASN A 83 -21.72 4.53 27.08
N ALA A 84 -20.78 3.68 26.66
CA ALA A 84 -19.88 2.97 27.57
C ALA A 84 -18.92 3.93 28.30
N ILE A 85 -18.43 4.97 27.63
CA ILE A 85 -17.60 6.02 28.23
C ILE A 85 -18.40 6.78 29.29
N ASP A 86 -19.64 7.17 29.01
CA ASP A 86 -20.48 7.92 29.94
C ASP A 86 -20.83 7.10 31.18
N LYS A 87 -21.18 5.82 31.01
CA LYS A 87 -21.39 4.88 32.12
C LYS A 87 -20.13 4.71 32.99
N ARG A 88 -18.92 4.76 32.41
CA ARG A 88 -17.67 4.72 33.17
C ARG A 88 -17.43 6.04 33.92
N ARG A 89 -17.66 7.18 33.26
CA ARG A 89 -17.52 8.51 33.86
C ARG A 89 -18.47 8.70 35.04
N ALA A 90 -19.73 8.27 34.92
CA ALA A 90 -20.72 8.34 36.00
C ALA A 90 -20.28 7.58 37.27
N ARG A 91 -19.56 6.46 37.12
CA ARG A 91 -19.03 5.67 38.24
C ARG A 91 -17.67 6.17 38.77
N GLY A 92 -17.17 7.31 38.29
CA GLY A 92 -15.83 7.80 38.60
C GLY A 92 -14.69 6.93 38.05
N LYS A 93 -15.01 5.98 37.15
CA LYS A 93 -14.04 5.09 36.49
C LYS A 93 -13.69 5.57 35.06
N GLY A 94 -13.90 6.84 34.78
CA GLY A 94 -13.47 7.47 33.54
C GLY A 94 -11.95 7.54 33.45
N ALA A 95 -11.42 7.57 32.22
CA ALA A 95 -10.01 7.86 32.02
C ALA A 95 -9.66 9.24 32.61
N PRO A 96 -8.53 9.40 33.33
CA PRO A 96 -8.10 10.69 33.80
C PRO A 96 -7.73 11.60 32.62
N LYS A 97 -7.75 12.91 32.84
CA LYS A 97 -7.34 13.88 31.83
C LYS A 97 -5.88 13.63 31.41
N LYS A 98 -5.60 13.78 30.12
CA LYS A 98 -4.26 13.57 29.55
C LYS A 98 -3.23 14.44 30.30
N GLY A 99 -2.15 13.84 30.77
CA GLY A 99 -1.11 14.52 31.57
C GLY A 99 -1.43 14.65 33.07
N GLU A 100 -2.62 14.27 33.51
CA GLU A 100 -3.07 14.31 34.92
C GLU A 100 -3.28 12.90 35.49
N GLY A 101 -2.64 11.89 34.89
CA GLY A 101 -2.65 10.53 35.42
C GLY A 101 -1.96 10.44 36.78
N LYS A 102 -2.24 9.37 37.54
CA LYS A 102 -1.68 9.16 38.89
C LYS A 102 -0.16 9.39 38.97
N ARG A 103 0.61 8.87 38.00
CA ARG A 103 2.07 9.05 37.95
C ARG A 103 2.49 10.51 37.76
N ALA A 104 1.78 11.27 36.93
CA ALA A 104 2.07 12.68 36.71
C ALA A 104 1.73 13.54 37.94
N ALA A 105 0.64 13.21 38.66
CA ALA A 105 0.31 13.84 39.93
C ALA A 105 1.38 13.58 41.01
N MET A 106 1.91 12.35 41.09
CA MET A 106 3.00 12.01 42.02
C MET A 106 4.30 12.75 41.69
N ALA A 107 4.64 12.90 40.41
CA ALA A 107 5.83 13.67 40.00
C ALA A 107 5.73 15.16 40.38
N LYS A 108 4.54 15.78 40.24
CA LYS A 108 4.31 17.16 40.69
C LYS A 108 4.43 17.31 42.21
N LYS A 109 3.95 16.32 42.98
CA LYS A 109 4.01 16.34 44.45
C LYS A 109 5.45 16.23 44.99
N LYS A 110 6.35 15.50 44.31
CA LYS A 110 7.77 15.36 44.70
C LYS A 110 8.61 16.63 44.44
N LYS A 111 8.16 17.51 43.55
CA LYS A 111 8.86 18.73 43.15
C LYS A 111 8.49 19.96 44.00
N LYS A 112 7.53 19.79 44.92
CA LYS A 112 7.09 20.79 45.90
C LYS A 112 7.68 20.42 47.25
#